data_AF-A0A1Q3EGY2-F1
#
_entry.id   AF-A0A1Q3EGY2-F1
#
_cell.length_a   1.000
_cell.length_b   1.000
_cell.length_c   1.000
_cell.angle_alpha   90.00
_cell.angle_beta   90.00
_cell.angle_gamma   90.00
#
_symmetry.space_group_name_H-M   'P 1'
#
loop_
_entity.id
_entity.type
_entity.pdbx_description
1 polymer ?
#
loop_
_entity_poly.entity_id
_entity_poly.type
_entity_poly.pdbx_seq_one_letter_code
_entity_poly.pdbx_strand_id
1 'polypeptide(L)'
;MALQPSLRPLIIAGSAHAPHTLDIFLDYVCPFSAKMALAIESVLVPLCADGGKYGDKVKVIFRPQVQPWHASSTFVHEAGLAVARVAPQQFWPFALALFKQQGEYFDIPASTITPLEIF
;
A
#
# COMPACT_ATOMS: atom_id res chain seq x y z
N MET A 1 -11.96 -12.82 -3.86
CA MET A 1 -11.11 -13.89 -3.30
C MET A 1 -10.96 -13.67 -1.80
N ALA A 2 -10.91 -14.73 -0.99
CA ALA A 2 -10.63 -14.58 0.45
C ALA A 2 -9.13 -14.33 0.65
N LEU A 3 -8.75 -13.26 1.38
CA LEU A 3 -7.37 -13.11 1.86
C LEU A 3 -7.10 -14.11 2.98
N GLN A 4 -5.87 -14.62 3.02
CA GLN A 4 -5.38 -15.34 4.18
C GLN A 4 -5.45 -14.44 5.43
N PRO A 5 -5.77 -14.97 6.62
CA PRO A 5 -5.89 -14.17 7.84
C PRO A 5 -4.65 -13.34 8.17
N SER A 6 -3.45 -13.86 7.88
CA SER A 6 -2.16 -13.18 8.06
C SER A 6 -1.99 -11.95 7.18
N LEU A 7 -2.75 -11.83 6.10
CA LEU A 7 -2.69 -10.72 5.15
C LEU A 7 -3.84 -9.72 5.31
N ARG A 8 -4.70 -9.88 6.34
CA ARG A 8 -5.75 -8.91 6.68
C ARG A 8 -5.27 -7.46 6.83
N PRO A 9 -4.05 -7.16 7.33
CA PRO A 9 -3.57 -5.78 7.40
C PRO A 9 -3.49 -5.08 6.04
N LEU A 10 -3.51 -5.82 4.93
CA LEU A 10 -3.54 -5.26 3.58
C LEU A 10 -4.94 -4.80 3.13
N ILE A 11 -5.99 -5.03 3.94
CA ILE A 11 -7.30 -4.40 3.74
C ILE A 11 -7.19 -2.95 4.25
N ILE A 12 -7.13 -2.00 3.32
CA ILE A 12 -6.84 -0.59 3.61
C ILE A 12 -8.10 0.27 3.72
N ALA A 13 -9.25 -0.23 3.27
CA ALA A 13 -10.55 0.42 3.44
C ALA A 13 -11.70 -0.59 3.40
N GLY A 14 -12.80 -0.26 4.08
CA GLY A 14 -14.02 -1.08 4.13
C GLY A 14 -13.94 -2.28 5.06
N SER A 15 -15.11 -2.86 5.34
CA SER A 15 -15.24 -4.02 6.21
C SER A 15 -14.58 -5.27 5.60
N ALA A 16 -13.84 -6.05 6.40
CA ALA A 16 -13.29 -7.33 5.95
C ALA A 16 -14.39 -8.31 5.46
N HIS A 17 -15.61 -8.14 5.96
CA HIS A 17 -16.79 -8.92 5.61
C HIS A 17 -17.53 -8.41 4.37
N ALA A 18 -17.13 -7.26 3.80
CA ALA A 18 -17.76 -6.71 2.61
C ALA A 18 -17.74 -7.71 1.44
N PRO A 19 -18.86 -7.92 0.72
CA PRO A 19 -18.98 -8.94 -0.32
C PRO A 19 -18.16 -8.62 -1.57
N HIS A 20 -17.98 -7.34 -1.91
CA HIS A 20 -17.21 -6.92 -3.08
C HIS A 20 -15.78 -6.55 -2.70
N THR A 21 -14.85 -6.93 -3.57
CA THR A 21 -13.42 -6.76 -3.35
C THR A 21 -12.82 -5.96 -4.50
N LEU A 22 -12.11 -4.88 -4.16
CA LEU A 22 -11.28 -4.13 -5.07
C LEU A 22 -9.81 -4.42 -4.75
N ASP A 23 -9.19 -5.29 -5.55
CA ASP A 23 -7.76 -5.57 -5.46
C ASP A 23 -6.98 -4.51 -6.26
N ILE A 24 -6.06 -3.79 -5.60
CA ILE A 24 -5.26 -2.74 -6.22
C ILE A 24 -3.78 -3.09 -6.09
N PHE A 25 -3.15 -3.31 -7.23
CA PHE A 25 -1.72 -3.65 -7.34
C PHE A 25 -0.90 -2.36 -7.38
N LEU A 26 -0.05 -2.17 -6.38
CA LEU A 26 0.71 -0.94 -6.20
C LEU A 26 2.19 -1.26 -5.98
N ASP A 27 3.03 -0.46 -6.63
CA ASP A 27 4.48 -0.45 -6.46
C ASP A 27 4.88 0.87 -5.78
N TYR A 28 5.65 0.80 -4.69
CA TYR A 28 6.10 2.00 -3.97
C TYR A 28 6.97 2.95 -4.79
N VAL A 29 7.62 2.47 -5.85
CA VAL A 29 8.52 3.26 -6.71
C VAL A 29 7.84 3.68 -8.03
N CYS A 30 6.60 3.22 -8.28
CA CYS A 30 5.84 3.65 -9.45
C CYS A 30 5.13 5.00 -9.19
N PRO A 31 5.40 6.07 -9.97
CA PRO A 31 4.77 7.38 -9.77
C PRO A 31 3.24 7.36 -9.99
N PHE A 32 2.74 6.42 -10.79
CA PHE A 32 1.29 6.26 -10.98
C PHE A 32 0.64 5.55 -9.80
N SER A 33 1.34 4.59 -9.18
CA SER A 33 0.87 3.96 -7.94
C SER A 33 0.79 4.96 -6.80
N ALA A 34 1.72 5.92 -6.68
CA ALA A 34 1.62 7.00 -5.70
C ALA A 34 0.38 7.87 -5.94
N LYS A 35 0.10 8.28 -7.18
CA LYS A 35 -1.13 9.01 -7.54
C LYS A 35 -2.39 8.24 -7.13
N MET A 36 -2.42 6.93 -7.42
CA MET A 36 -3.52 6.06 -7.04
C MET A 36 -3.66 5.94 -5.51
N ALA A 37 -2.56 5.77 -4.77
CA ALA A 37 -2.59 5.66 -3.32
C ALA A 37 -3.18 6.91 -2.64
N LEU A 38 -2.80 8.10 -3.11
CA LEU A 38 -3.36 9.37 -2.62
C LEU A 38 -4.85 9.54 -2.98
N ALA A 39 -5.27 9.04 -4.15
CA ALA A 39 -6.68 9.00 -4.53
C ALA A 39 -7.48 7.98 -3.69
N ILE A 40 -6.90 6.83 -3.36
CA ILE A 40 -7.51 5.85 -2.47
C ILE A 40 -7.77 6.50 -1.11
N GLU A 41 -6.76 7.16 -0.55
CA GLU A 41 -6.89 7.83 0.76
C GLU A 41 -7.93 8.96 0.75
N SER A 42 -7.91 9.82 -0.28
CA SER A 42 -8.82 10.97 -0.33
C SER A 42 -10.24 10.64 -0.80
N VAL A 43 -10.44 9.53 -1.51
CA VAL A 43 -11.72 9.21 -2.16
C VAL A 43 -12.28 7.86 -1.70
N LEU A 44 -11.53 6.76 -1.85
CA LEU A 44 -12.07 5.43 -1.58
C LEU A 44 -12.22 5.15 -0.08
N VAL A 45 -11.27 5.59 0.74
CA VAL A 45 -11.34 5.43 2.21
C VAL A 45 -12.61 6.07 2.77
N PRO A 46 -12.94 7.35 2.50
CA PRO A 46 -14.22 7.95 2.94
C PRO A 46 -15.45 7.24 2.38
N LEU A 47 -15.43 6.80 1.11
CA LEU A 47 -16.57 6.12 0.50
C LEU A 47 -16.83 4.73 1.10
N CYS A 48 -15.79 4.06 1.58
CA CYS A 48 -15.86 2.73 2.20
C CYS A 48 -15.81 2.78 3.73
N ALA A 49 -15.82 3.96 4.35
CA ALA A 49 -15.94 4.10 5.80
C ALA A 49 -17.37 3.77 6.29
N ASP A 50 -17.53 3.60 7.59
CA ASP A 50 -18.84 3.41 8.22
C ASP A 50 -19.77 4.59 7.92
N GLY A 51 -20.98 4.31 7.45
CA GLY A 51 -21.92 5.33 6.96
C GLY A 51 -21.58 5.91 5.57
N GLY A 52 -20.41 5.58 5.01
CA GLY A 52 -20.05 5.88 3.63
C GLY A 52 -20.89 5.09 2.63
N LYS A 53 -20.97 5.57 1.39
CA LYS A 53 -21.80 5.00 0.31
C LYS A 53 -21.61 3.48 0.11
N TYR A 54 -20.40 2.99 0.38
CA TYR A 54 -19.98 1.61 0.16
C TYR A 54 -19.46 0.88 1.41
N GLY A 55 -19.64 1.39 2.63
CA GLY A 55 -19.03 0.87 3.87
C GLY A 55 -19.10 -0.66 4.04
N ASP A 56 -20.30 -1.22 4.02
CA ASP A 56 -20.53 -2.67 4.15
C ASP A 56 -20.52 -3.43 2.81
N LYS A 57 -20.26 -2.72 1.71
CA LYS A 57 -20.43 -3.26 0.35
C LYS A 57 -19.10 -3.59 -0.30
N VAL A 58 -18.09 -2.75 -0.10
CA VAL A 58 -16.79 -2.85 -0.79
C VAL A 58 -15.66 -2.84 0.24
N LYS A 59 -14.71 -3.76 0.07
CA LYS A 59 -13.38 -3.67 0.69
C LYS A 59 -12.31 -3.41 -0.35
N VAL A 60 -11.33 -2.59 0.01
CA VAL A 60 -10.18 -2.25 -0.81
C VAL A 60 -8.94 -2.93 -0.24
N ILE A 61 -8.22 -3.65 -1.10
CA ILE A 61 -7.04 -4.42 -0.72
C ILE A 61 -5.83 -3.89 -1.48
N PHE A 62 -4.79 -3.55 -0.71
CA PHE A 62 -3.45 -3.29 -1.24
C PHE A 62 -2.78 -4.62 -1.63
N ARG A 63 -2.33 -4.72 -2.88
CA ARG A 63 -1.52 -5.84 -3.37
C ARG A 63 -0.10 -5.34 -3.67
N PRO A 64 0.91 -5.77 -2.89
CA PRO A 64 2.30 -5.47 -3.22
C PRO A 64 2.63 -5.99 -4.62
N GLN A 65 3.05 -5.10 -5.51
CA GLN A 65 3.39 -5.44 -6.89
C GLN A 65 4.76 -4.83 -7.22
N VAL A 66 5.82 -5.54 -6.85
CA VAL A 66 7.19 -5.13 -7.18
C VAL A 66 7.35 -5.17 -8.71
N GLN A 67 7.71 -4.04 -9.31
CA GLN A 67 8.10 -4.01 -10.73
C GLN A 67 9.62 -4.20 -10.84
N PRO A 68 10.11 -5.24 -11.54
CA PRO A 68 11.53 -5.61 -11.52
C PRO A 68 12.52 -4.55 -12.01
N TRP A 69 12.06 -3.53 -12.74
CA TRP A 69 12.90 -2.44 -13.24
C TRP A 69 13.04 -1.27 -12.26
N HIS A 70 12.27 -1.23 -11.17
CA HIS A 70 12.47 -0.28 -10.08
C HIS A 70 13.45 -0.88 -9.06
N ALA A 71 14.72 -0.48 -9.12
CA ALA A 71 15.81 -1.20 -8.44
C ALA A 71 15.63 -1.30 -6.92
N SER A 72 15.07 -0.26 -6.30
CA SER A 72 14.84 -0.18 -4.85
C SER A 72 13.51 -0.79 -4.40
N SER A 73 12.60 -1.13 -5.33
CA SER A 73 11.19 -1.45 -5.02
C SER A 73 11.06 -2.65 -4.08
N THR A 74 11.87 -3.69 -4.28
CA THR A 74 11.90 -4.87 -3.40
C THR A 74 12.10 -4.47 -1.94
N PHE A 75 13.09 -3.62 -1.65
CA PHE A 75 13.38 -3.21 -0.28
C PHE A 75 12.21 -2.41 0.31
N VAL A 76 11.66 -1.46 -0.45
CA VAL A 76 10.55 -0.63 0.04
C VAL A 76 9.30 -1.48 0.31
N HIS A 77 9.06 -2.52 -0.49
CA HIS A 77 8.01 -3.51 -0.23
C HIS A 77 8.28 -4.37 1.00
N GLU A 78 9.53 -4.79 1.24
CA GLU A 78 9.92 -5.52 2.46
C GLU A 78 9.65 -4.67 3.71
N ALA A 79 9.96 -3.37 3.69
CA ALA A 79 9.64 -2.47 4.78
C ALA A 79 8.13 -2.38 5.04
N GLY A 80 7.31 -2.25 3.98
CA GLY A 80 5.85 -2.26 4.09
C GLY A 80 5.31 -3.56 4.68
N LEU A 81 5.83 -4.71 4.25
CA LEU A 81 5.44 -6.02 4.79
C LEU A 81 5.90 -6.23 6.24
N ALA A 82 7.07 -5.69 6.62
CA ALA A 82 7.54 -5.70 7.99
C ALA A 82 6.56 -4.96 8.90
N VAL A 83 6.13 -3.75 8.53
CA VAL A 83 5.12 -2.99 9.26
C VAL A 83 3.78 -3.73 9.32
N ALA A 84 3.32 -4.30 8.21
CA ALA A 84 2.09 -5.11 8.19
C ALA A 84 2.13 -6.26 9.21
N ARG A 85 3.32 -6.81 9.47
CA ARG A 85 3.54 -7.91 10.42
C ARG A 85 3.68 -7.43 11.87
N VAL A 86 4.46 -6.39 12.14
CA VAL A 86 4.81 -5.97 13.51
C VAL A 86 3.86 -4.91 14.09
N ALA A 87 3.24 -4.12 13.22
CA ALA A 87 2.34 -3.04 13.57
C ALA A 87 1.22 -2.95 12.51
N PRO A 88 0.35 -3.96 12.41
CA PRO A 88 -0.63 -4.10 11.32
C PRO A 88 -1.53 -2.88 11.13
N GLN A 89 -1.91 -2.21 12.21
CA GLN A 89 -2.71 -0.98 12.22
C GLN A 89 -1.99 0.24 11.60
N GLN A 90 -0.67 0.18 11.50
CA GLN A 90 0.17 1.23 10.91
C GLN A 90 0.52 0.96 9.45
N PHE A 91 0.12 -0.18 8.87
CA PHE A 91 0.46 -0.53 7.50
C PHE A 91 0.07 0.56 6.50
N TRP A 92 -1.18 0.99 6.49
CA TRP A 92 -1.65 1.98 5.53
C TRP A 92 -1.06 3.39 5.76
N PRO A 93 -1.01 3.93 7.00
CA PRO A 93 -0.29 5.16 7.28
C PRO A 93 1.19 5.14 6.83
N PHE A 94 1.88 4.02 7.07
CA PHE A 94 3.27 3.84 6.66
C PHE A 94 3.42 3.77 5.13
N ALA A 95 2.54 3.00 4.47
CA ALA A 95 2.50 2.92 3.01
C ALA A 95 2.30 4.32 2.38
N LEU A 96 1.40 5.13 2.93
CA LEU A 96 1.20 6.52 2.48
C LEU A 96 2.42 7.40 2.72
N ALA A 97 3.16 7.21 3.80
CA ALA A 97 4.42 7.93 4.04
C ALA A 97 5.47 7.59 2.97
N LEU A 98 5.64 6.30 2.66
CA LEU A 98 6.51 5.85 1.57
C LEU A 98 6.12 6.46 0.22
N PHE A 99 4.82 6.49 -0.11
CA PHE A 99 4.36 7.12 -1.35
C PHE A 99 4.59 8.64 -1.37
N LYS A 100 4.53 9.32 -0.22
CA LYS A 100 4.80 10.77 -0.12
C LYS A 100 6.30 11.09 -0.26
N GLN A 101 7.17 10.21 0.23
CA GLN A 101 8.63 10.32 0.11
C GLN A 101 9.21 9.56 -1.10
N GLN A 102 8.35 9.08 -2.00
CA GLN A 102 8.70 8.19 -3.10
C GLN A 102 9.93 8.62 -3.92
N GLY A 103 10.14 9.93 -4.08
CA GLY A 103 11.28 10.47 -4.82
C GLY A 103 12.63 10.01 -4.30
N GLU A 104 12.77 9.75 -3.01
CA GLU A 104 14.01 9.26 -2.38
C GLU A 104 14.37 7.84 -2.83
N TYR A 105 13.38 7.07 -3.28
CA TYR A 105 13.55 5.68 -3.69
C TYR A 105 13.70 5.50 -5.21
N PHE A 106 13.64 6.57 -6.00
CA PHE A 106 13.87 6.45 -7.45
C PHE A 106 15.30 6.01 -7.79
N ASP A 107 15.48 5.45 -8.99
CA ASP A 107 16.75 4.85 -9.41
C ASP A 107 17.94 5.82 -9.30
N ILE A 108 17.77 7.11 -9.64
CA ILE A 108 18.85 8.10 -9.57
C ILE A 108 19.23 8.39 -8.11
N PRO A 109 18.32 8.84 -7.21
CA PRO A 109 18.65 9.04 -5.80
C PRO A 109 19.19 7.79 -5.09
N ALA A 110 18.67 6.60 -5.43
CA ALA A 110 19.12 5.35 -4.82
C ALA A 110 20.38 4.73 -5.47
N SER A 111 20.92 5.33 -6.53
CA SER A 111 22.01 4.71 -7.33
C SER A 111 23.33 4.51 -6.59
N THR A 112 23.57 5.25 -5.51
CA THR A 112 24.84 5.23 -4.76
C THR A 112 24.71 4.74 -3.31
N ILE A 113 23.52 4.30 -2.90
CA ILE A 113 23.26 3.85 -1.53
C ILE A 113 23.09 2.32 -1.49
N THR A 114 23.50 1.72 -0.39
CA THR A 114 23.37 0.29 -0.14
C THR A 114 21.94 -0.05 0.32
N PRO A 115 21.52 -1.33 0.24
CA PRO A 115 20.23 -1.76 0.78
C PRO A 115 19.98 -1.40 2.25
N LEU A 116 21.05 -1.27 3.05
CA LEU A 116 20.97 -0.89 4.46
C LEU A 116 20.77 0.61 4.68
N GLU A 117 21.02 1.44 3.66
CA GLU A 117 20.92 2.91 3.70
C GLU A 117 19.62 3.42 3.08
N ILE A 118 18.78 2.55 2.52
CA ILE A 118 17.50 2.92 1.91
C ILE A 118 16.44 3.31 2.97
N PHE A 119 16.68 3.07 4.27
CA PHE A 119 15.74 3.34 5.38
C PHE A 119 16.37 4.13 6.54
#